data_AF-A0A8D8WW95-F1
#
_entry.id   AF-A0A8D8WW95-F1
#
_cell.length_a   1.000
_cell.length_b   1.000
_cell.length_c   1.000
_cell.angle_alpha   90.00
_cell.angle_beta   90.00
_cell.angle_gamma   90.00
#
_symmetry.space_group_name_H-M   'P 1'
#
loop_
_entity.id
_entity.type
_entity.pdbx_description
1 polymer ?
#
loop_
_entity_poly.entity_id
_entity_poly.type
_entity_poly.pdbx_seq_one_letter_code
_entity_poly.pdbx_strand_id
1 'polypeptide(L)'
;MSKPTHHEDIAAYPSNYFASNFNAISKSGNHVGECPVCKKLRKTFYCKVCVSNGDFLHSTSHFAERYAEKKICLLYKIQEKENLVKEFNQRNEINQKVTSLASNIHECRERIRLTKYCIKEVQERLHKRKEKLTHMKEENNKYSSRLPSFGKKMLKYENYIKEQKNKLTSKQNELEKIQNKIKHIARINMKQLVEYIFPITIVQPAVSQEEEDLDTTVSAIAEAARTTYLKGEWIYTDTSSEVQYCIVAPTLPGSRDYSQYNYWVKANRDGAADTYEQAAYSISVLSPTPRNCVA
;
A
#
# COMPACT_ATOMS: atom_id res chain seq x y z
N MET A 1 25.39 -48.48 1.67
CA MET A 1 26.81 -48.64 1.31
C MET A 1 27.58 -48.84 2.60
N SER A 2 28.18 -50.02 2.81
CA SER A 2 29.27 -50.31 3.75
C SER A 2 29.51 -51.82 3.69
N LYS A 3 30.49 -52.25 2.90
CA LYS A 3 30.99 -53.64 2.90
C LYS A 3 31.98 -53.79 4.07
N PRO A 4 31.87 -54.81 4.93
CA PRO A 4 32.99 -55.21 5.76
C PRO A 4 33.85 -56.19 4.96
N THR A 5 35.00 -55.71 4.51
CA THR A 5 36.12 -56.53 4.05
C THR A 5 36.78 -57.17 5.26
N HIS A 6 36.43 -58.43 5.56
CA HIS A 6 37.28 -59.31 6.33
C HIS A 6 38.00 -60.24 5.36
N HIS A 7 39.17 -59.78 4.91
CA HIS A 7 40.22 -60.68 4.43
C HIS A 7 40.74 -61.45 5.66
N GLU A 8 40.26 -62.68 5.85
CA GLU A 8 40.93 -63.63 6.73
C GLU A 8 42.12 -64.20 5.96
N ASP A 9 43.28 -63.56 6.12
CA ASP A 9 44.59 -64.14 5.85
C ASP A 9 44.85 -65.25 6.89
N ILE A 10 44.48 -66.48 6.56
CA ILE A 10 44.81 -67.70 7.31
C ILE A 10 44.97 -68.83 6.27
N ALA A 11 46.12 -69.40 5.97
CA ALA A 11 47.42 -69.37 6.60
C ALA A 11 48.50 -69.52 5.52
N ALA A 12 49.46 -68.59 5.49
CA ALA A 12 50.79 -68.92 5.01
C ALA A 12 51.30 -70.06 5.92
N TYR A 13 51.56 -71.22 5.32
CA TYR A 13 52.24 -72.31 6.02
C TYR A 13 53.48 -71.74 6.70
N PRO A 14 53.71 -71.95 8.01
CA PRO A 14 54.98 -71.64 8.59
C PRO A 14 56.02 -72.49 7.86
N SER A 15 56.87 -71.86 7.05
CA SER A 15 57.99 -72.46 6.32
C SER A 15 59.08 -73.04 7.24
N ASN A 16 58.74 -73.31 8.50
CA ASN A 16 59.63 -73.78 9.55
C ASN A 16 59.20 -75.15 10.08
N TYR A 17 58.59 -75.98 9.23
CA TYR A 17 58.74 -77.42 9.43
C TYR A 17 60.21 -77.74 9.15
N PHE A 18 60.87 -78.34 10.12
CA PHE A 18 62.22 -78.89 10.01
C PHE A 18 62.28 -79.92 8.87
N ALA A 19 62.35 -79.44 7.63
CA ALA A 19 63.11 -80.09 6.59
C ALA A 19 64.57 -79.90 7.02
N SER A 20 65.03 -80.82 7.87
CA SER A 20 66.46 -80.92 8.18
C SER A 20 67.21 -80.88 6.86
N ASN A 21 67.98 -79.81 6.73
CA ASN A 21 68.96 -79.53 5.72
C ASN A 21 69.56 -80.85 5.16
N PHE A 22 69.12 -81.28 3.97
CA PHE A 22 69.52 -82.57 3.41
C PHE A 22 70.96 -82.57 2.86
N ASN A 23 71.68 -81.45 2.95
CA ASN A 23 73.05 -81.31 2.47
C ASN A 23 73.92 -80.53 3.48
N ALA A 24 74.20 -81.13 4.63
CA ALA A 24 75.45 -80.92 5.38
C ALA A 24 75.41 -81.80 6.63
N ILE A 25 76.08 -82.96 6.57
CA ILE A 25 76.91 -83.55 7.64
C ILE A 25 77.53 -84.81 7.01
N SER A 26 78.81 -84.68 6.69
CA SER A 26 79.69 -85.80 6.46
C SER A 26 80.25 -86.26 7.82
N LYS A 27 80.36 -87.58 7.95
CA LYS A 27 81.14 -88.38 8.93
C LYS A 27 80.37 -89.03 10.09
N SER A 28 80.69 -90.32 10.22
CA SER A 28 80.48 -91.28 11.32
C SER A 28 79.06 -91.73 11.65
N GLY A 29 78.83 -93.04 11.48
CA GLY A 29 77.70 -93.77 12.06
C GLY A 29 76.66 -94.24 11.04
N ASN A 30 76.83 -95.45 10.51
CA ASN A 30 75.79 -96.17 9.79
C ASN A 30 74.67 -96.61 10.75
N HIS A 31 73.92 -95.67 11.33
CA HIS A 31 72.60 -96.00 11.88
C HIS A 31 71.58 -95.84 10.78
N VAL A 32 71.36 -96.93 10.05
CA VAL A 32 70.24 -97.06 9.13
C VAL A 32 69.02 -97.36 9.99
N GLY A 33 68.32 -96.31 10.41
CA GLY A 33 67.05 -96.44 11.10
C GLY A 33 65.95 -96.83 10.12
N GLU A 34 65.15 -97.84 10.46
CA GLU A 34 63.95 -98.13 9.69
C GLU A 34 62.88 -97.06 9.97
N CYS A 35 62.20 -96.61 8.92
CA CYS A 35 61.03 -95.75 9.11
C CYS A 35 59.97 -96.51 9.95
N PRO A 36 59.49 -95.98 11.08
CA PRO A 36 58.56 -96.71 11.95
C PRO A 36 57.18 -96.94 11.30
N VAL A 37 56.90 -96.28 10.18
CA VAL A 37 55.63 -96.38 9.45
C VAL A 37 55.68 -97.40 8.32
N CYS A 38 56.72 -97.36 7.47
CA CYS A 38 56.83 -98.21 6.29
C CYS A 38 57.99 -99.22 6.35
N LYS A 39 58.75 -99.22 7.44
CA LYS A 39 59.89 -100.09 7.74
C LYS A 39 61.00 -100.11 6.69
N LYS A 40 61.05 -99.08 5.83
CA LYS A 40 62.14 -98.90 4.86
C LYS A 40 63.35 -98.26 5.53
N LEU A 41 64.52 -98.89 5.37
CA LEU A 41 65.84 -98.51 5.87
C LEU A 41 66.30 -97.13 5.37
N ARG A 42 66.53 -96.14 6.26
CA ARG A 42 67.00 -94.78 5.92
C ARG A 42 67.82 -94.10 7.04
N LYS A 43 68.43 -92.95 6.72
CA LYS A 43 69.18 -92.10 7.67
C LYS A 43 68.29 -91.17 8.52
N THR A 44 67.02 -91.00 8.16
CA THR A 44 66.06 -90.11 8.83
C THR A 44 64.94 -90.92 9.46
N PHE A 45 64.42 -90.48 10.63
CA PHE A 45 63.41 -91.20 11.41
C PHE A 45 62.14 -91.52 10.59
N TYR A 46 61.64 -90.58 9.78
CA TYR A 46 60.57 -90.83 8.81
C TYR A 46 61.07 -90.78 7.36
N CYS A 47 60.39 -91.52 6.47
CA CYS A 47 60.69 -91.52 5.04
C CYS A 47 60.08 -90.29 4.33
N LYS A 48 60.69 -89.77 3.26
CA LYS A 48 60.16 -88.62 2.49
C LYS A 48 58.71 -88.82 2.06
N VAL A 49 58.37 -90.02 1.59
CA VAL A 49 56.99 -90.39 1.20
C VAL A 49 56.03 -90.32 2.39
N CYS A 50 56.44 -90.81 3.55
CA CYS A 50 55.68 -90.83 4.79
C CYS A 50 55.44 -89.41 5.31
N VAL A 51 56.45 -88.53 5.23
CA VAL A 51 56.33 -87.11 5.56
C VAL A 51 55.41 -86.38 4.59
N SER A 52 55.57 -86.62 3.28
CA SER A 52 54.70 -86.03 2.25
C SER A 52 53.24 -86.49 2.37
N ASN A 53 53.00 -87.73 2.79
CA ASN A 53 51.67 -88.27 3.05
C ASN A 53 51.09 -87.83 4.41
N GLY A 54 51.88 -87.21 5.28
CA GLY A 54 51.46 -86.80 6.62
C GLY A 54 51.42 -87.94 7.65
N ASP A 55 52.05 -89.07 7.34
CA ASP A 55 52.16 -90.24 8.21
C ASP A 55 53.35 -90.10 9.18
N PHE A 56 53.27 -89.12 10.07
CA PHE A 56 54.22 -88.94 11.16
C PHE A 56 53.51 -88.45 12.42
N LEU A 57 54.13 -88.74 13.57
CA LEU A 57 53.61 -88.39 14.89
C LEU A 57 54.46 -87.26 15.48
N HIS A 58 53.86 -86.41 16.30
CA HIS A 58 54.60 -85.39 17.03
C HIS A 58 55.28 -86.05 18.24
N SER A 59 56.60 -85.84 18.42
CA SER A 59 57.42 -86.54 19.43
C SER A 59 57.00 -86.28 20.88
N THR A 60 56.21 -85.24 21.12
CA THR A 60 55.73 -84.82 22.45
C THR A 60 54.21 -84.90 22.61
N SER A 61 53.47 -85.46 21.64
CA SER A 61 52.01 -85.55 21.73
C SER A 61 51.58 -86.71 22.62
N HIS A 62 50.69 -86.44 23.58
CA HIS A 62 50.04 -87.47 24.40
C HIS A 62 49.05 -88.34 23.60
N PHE A 63 48.64 -87.89 22.42
CA PHE A 63 47.74 -88.60 21.52
C PHE A 63 48.51 -89.08 20.28
N ALA A 64 48.37 -90.35 19.94
CA ALA A 64 49.06 -91.01 18.83
C ALA A 64 48.35 -90.78 17.47
N GLU A 65 47.89 -89.55 17.22
CA GLU A 65 47.25 -89.18 15.95
C GLU A 65 48.27 -88.75 14.92
N ARG A 66 48.11 -89.22 13.69
CA ARG A 66 48.95 -88.80 12.56
C ARG A 66 48.61 -87.37 12.15
N TYR A 67 49.60 -86.64 11.62
CA TYR A 67 49.36 -85.31 11.07
C TYR A 67 48.27 -85.31 9.99
N ALA A 68 48.22 -86.34 9.14
CA ALA A 68 47.16 -86.52 8.15
C ALA A 68 45.75 -86.59 8.79
N GLU A 69 45.60 -87.33 9.89
CA GLU A 69 44.34 -87.47 10.63
C GLU A 69 43.93 -86.14 11.28
N LYS A 70 44.88 -85.43 11.90
CA LYS A 70 44.64 -84.09 12.46
C LYS A 70 44.22 -83.08 11.41
N LYS A 71 44.82 -83.14 10.22
CA LYS A 71 44.44 -82.30 9.07
C LYS A 71 43.03 -82.61 8.58
N ILE A 72 42.67 -83.89 8.49
CA ILE A 72 41.31 -84.33 8.14
C ILE A 72 40.29 -83.82 9.19
N CYS A 73 40.59 -83.99 10.48
CA CYS A 73 39.74 -83.50 11.58
C CYS A 73 39.54 -81.99 11.52
N LEU A 74 40.61 -81.22 11.26
CA LEU A 74 40.52 -79.78 11.06
C LEU A 74 39.61 -79.40 9.89
N LEU A 75 39.72 -80.08 8.75
CA LEU A 75 38.85 -79.84 7.59
C LEU A 75 37.38 -80.13 7.93
N TYR A 76 37.10 -81.23 8.63
CA TYR A 76 35.75 -81.52 9.12
C TYR A 76 35.22 -80.42 10.05
N LYS A 77 36.05 -79.91 10.97
CA LYS A 77 35.66 -78.83 11.89
C LYS A 77 35.42 -77.50 11.18
N ILE A 78 36.21 -77.18 10.15
CA ILE A 78 35.98 -76.00 9.30
C ILE A 78 34.64 -76.14 8.57
N GLN A 79 34.38 -77.31 7.96
CA GLN A 79 33.13 -77.58 7.27
C GLN A 79 31.91 -77.53 8.21
N GLU A 80 32.04 -78.07 9.42
CA GLU A 80 31.01 -78.02 10.47
C GLU A 80 30.71 -76.57 10.88
N LYS A 81 31.75 -75.74 11.11
CA LYS A 81 31.60 -74.30 11.36
C LYS A 81 30.88 -73.61 10.20
N GLU A 82 31.26 -73.87 8.96
CA GLU A 82 30.63 -73.26 7.78
C GLU A 82 29.14 -73.63 7.68
N ASN A 83 28.79 -74.89 7.96
CA ASN A 83 27.40 -75.34 7.96
C ASN A 83 26.58 -74.65 9.06
N LEU A 84 27.13 -74.55 10.28
CA LEU A 84 26.47 -73.85 11.39
C LEU A 84 26.26 -72.36 11.09
N VAL A 85 27.26 -71.70 10.47
CA VAL A 85 27.13 -70.29 10.06
C VAL A 85 26.07 -70.13 8.97
N LYS A 86 26.00 -71.05 8.00
CA LYS A 86 24.94 -71.04 6.97
C LYS A 86 23.55 -71.16 7.58
N GLU A 87 23.35 -72.12 8.49
CA GLU A 87 22.07 -72.30 9.18
C GLU A 87 21.70 -71.09 10.04
N PHE A 88 22.67 -70.53 10.78
CA PHE A 88 22.46 -69.33 11.58
C PHE A 88 22.05 -68.15 10.70
N ASN A 89 22.77 -67.90 9.61
CA ASN A 89 22.48 -66.81 8.69
C ASN A 89 21.09 -66.95 8.06
N GLN A 90 20.68 -68.16 7.67
CA GLN A 90 19.33 -68.42 7.16
C GLN A 90 18.25 -68.07 8.19
N ARG A 91 18.40 -68.51 9.45
CA ARG A 91 17.44 -68.17 10.52
C ARG A 91 17.46 -66.68 10.86
N ASN A 92 18.64 -66.07 10.88
CA ASN A 92 18.80 -64.65 11.18
C ASN A 92 18.17 -63.78 10.09
N GLU A 93 18.26 -64.17 8.81
CA GLU A 93 17.63 -63.44 7.71
C GLU A 93 16.10 -63.41 7.85
N ILE A 94 15.50 -64.52 8.30
CA ILE A 94 14.06 -64.59 8.61
C ILE A 94 13.74 -63.65 9.78
N ASN A 95 14.51 -63.70 10.86
CA ASN A 95 14.30 -62.83 12.03
C ASN A 95 14.43 -61.35 11.65
N GLN A 96 15.42 -60.98 10.84
CA GLN A 96 15.59 -59.61 10.34
C GLN A 96 14.37 -59.15 9.53
N LYS A 97 13.82 -60.01 8.66
CA LYS A 97 12.60 -59.70 7.89
C LYS A 97 11.41 -59.49 8.83
N VAL A 98 11.24 -60.33 9.85
CA VAL A 98 10.17 -60.19 10.85
C VAL A 98 10.29 -58.89 11.62
N THR A 99 11.49 -58.56 12.13
CA THR A 99 11.73 -57.31 12.86
C THR A 99 11.48 -56.09 11.97
N SER A 100 11.97 -56.13 10.72
CA SER A 100 11.73 -55.05 9.75
C SER A 100 10.25 -54.84 9.48
N LEU A 101 9.49 -55.91 9.25
CA LEU A 101 8.03 -55.83 9.08
C LEU A 101 7.33 -55.29 10.32
N ALA A 102 7.73 -55.73 11.52
CA ALA A 102 7.17 -55.22 12.77
C ALA A 102 7.42 -53.72 12.95
N SER A 103 8.63 -53.23 12.64
CA SER A 103 8.97 -51.81 12.64
C SER A 103 8.13 -51.01 11.64
N ASN A 104 7.97 -51.50 10.41
CA ASN A 104 7.16 -50.85 9.38
C ASN A 104 5.67 -50.79 9.78
N ILE A 105 5.15 -51.85 10.40
CA ILE A 105 3.78 -51.88 10.93
C ILE A 105 3.62 -50.83 12.04
N HIS A 106 4.59 -50.73 12.95
CA HIS A 106 4.58 -49.73 14.01
C HIS A 106 4.59 -48.31 13.44
N GLU A 107 5.48 -48.02 12.50
CA GLU A 107 5.54 -46.71 11.84
C GLU A 107 4.23 -46.38 11.11
N CYS A 108 3.64 -47.34 10.40
CA CYS A 108 2.35 -47.14 9.75
C CYS A 108 1.23 -46.85 10.76
N ARG A 109 1.18 -47.57 11.89
CA ARG A 109 0.20 -47.33 12.96
C ARG A 109 0.36 -45.94 13.56
N GLU A 110 1.59 -45.53 13.80
CA GLU A 110 1.89 -44.22 14.39
C GLU A 110 1.55 -43.09 13.42
N ARG A 111 1.87 -43.24 12.13
CA ARG A 111 1.44 -42.31 11.09
C ARG A 111 -0.07 -42.19 11.01
N ILE A 112 -0.81 -43.31 11.08
CA ILE A 112 -2.29 -43.27 11.13
C ILE A 112 -2.78 -42.52 12.37
N ARG A 113 -2.16 -42.74 13.54
CA ARG A 113 -2.50 -42.06 14.80
C ARG A 113 -2.32 -40.54 14.66
N LEU A 114 -1.17 -40.11 14.17
CA LEU A 114 -0.84 -38.70 13.97
C LEU A 114 -1.76 -38.05 12.93
N THR A 115 -2.00 -38.70 11.79
CA THR A 115 -2.93 -38.19 10.76
C THR A 115 -4.34 -38.00 11.33
N LYS A 116 -4.85 -38.96 12.12
CA LYS A 116 -6.15 -38.83 12.78
C LYS A 116 -6.19 -37.64 13.75
N TYR A 117 -5.11 -37.38 14.48
CA TYR A 117 -5.01 -36.22 15.35
C TYR A 117 -5.04 -34.92 14.55
N CYS A 118 -4.23 -34.80 13.49
CA CYS A 118 -4.22 -33.64 12.60
C CYS A 118 -5.59 -33.37 11.97
N ILE A 119 -6.32 -34.42 11.55
CA ILE A 119 -7.68 -34.28 11.03
C ILE A 119 -8.60 -33.64 12.06
N LYS A 120 -8.59 -34.13 13.31
CA LYS A 120 -9.42 -33.59 14.39
C LYS A 120 -9.08 -32.12 14.68
N GLU A 121 -7.79 -31.79 14.79
CA GLU A 121 -7.35 -30.41 15.03
C GLU A 121 -7.78 -29.46 13.89
N VAL A 122 -7.65 -29.90 12.63
CA VAL A 122 -8.13 -29.12 11.47
C VAL A 122 -9.64 -28.96 11.50
N GLN A 123 -10.40 -30.00 11.82
CA GLN A 123 -11.86 -29.93 11.95
C GLN A 123 -12.30 -28.93 13.01
N GLU A 124 -11.68 -28.94 14.19
CA GLU A 124 -11.96 -27.97 15.26
C GLU A 124 -11.61 -26.54 14.85
N ARG A 125 -10.47 -26.33 14.18
CA ARG A 125 -10.11 -25.01 13.65
C ARG A 125 -11.08 -24.52 12.59
N LEU A 126 -11.54 -25.41 11.71
CA LEU A 126 -12.55 -25.08 10.70
C LEU A 126 -13.89 -24.74 11.33
N HIS A 127 -14.31 -25.48 12.36
CA HIS A 127 -15.54 -25.19 13.11
C HIS A 127 -15.50 -23.77 13.69
N LYS A 128 -14.45 -23.44 14.45
CA LYS A 128 -14.27 -22.10 15.04
C LYS A 128 -14.24 -20.99 14.00
N ARG A 129 -13.59 -21.23 12.86
CA ARG A 129 -13.56 -20.27 11.73
C ARG A 129 -14.94 -20.11 11.09
N LYS A 130 -15.70 -21.19 10.95
CA LYS A 130 -17.05 -21.19 10.39
C LYS A 130 -18.00 -20.39 11.28
N GLU A 131 -17.95 -20.57 12.60
CA GLU A 131 -18.73 -19.80 13.57
C GLU A 131 -18.42 -18.29 13.50
N LYS A 132 -17.14 -17.92 13.41
CA LYS A 132 -16.75 -16.52 13.22
C LYS A 132 -17.28 -15.94 11.90
N LEU A 133 -17.21 -16.74 10.83
CA LEU A 133 -17.73 -16.34 9.52
C LEU A 133 -19.24 -16.16 9.53
N THR A 134 -20.00 -17.03 10.20
CA THR A 134 -21.46 -16.89 10.32
C THR A 134 -21.81 -15.63 11.12
N HIS A 135 -21.12 -15.38 12.24
CA HIS A 135 -21.30 -14.15 13.01
C HIS A 135 -21.06 -12.89 12.17
N MET A 136 -19.93 -12.81 11.47
CA MET A 136 -19.62 -11.68 10.59
C MET A 136 -20.65 -11.51 9.46
N LYS A 137 -21.14 -12.61 8.88
CA LYS A 137 -22.18 -12.55 7.85
C LYS A 137 -23.50 -12.01 8.41
N GLU A 138 -23.88 -12.42 9.61
CA GLU A 138 -25.07 -11.90 10.28
C GLU A 138 -24.95 -10.40 10.57
N GLU A 139 -23.80 -9.94 11.06
CA GLU A 139 -23.54 -8.52 11.26
C GLU A 139 -23.61 -7.74 9.95
N ASN A 140 -22.95 -8.25 8.90
CA ASN A 140 -22.99 -7.60 7.59
C ASN A 140 -24.42 -7.56 7.01
N ASN A 141 -25.21 -8.62 7.20
CA ASN A 141 -26.61 -8.63 6.80
C ASN A 141 -27.46 -7.61 7.59
N LYS A 142 -27.17 -7.38 8.87
CA LYS A 142 -27.81 -6.31 9.66
C LYS A 142 -27.50 -4.94 9.09
N TYR A 143 -26.25 -4.67 8.69
CA TYR A 143 -25.89 -3.40 8.06
C TYR A 143 -26.51 -3.26 6.66
N SER A 144 -26.42 -4.30 5.85
CA SER A 144 -26.97 -4.35 4.48
C SER A 144 -28.49 -4.14 4.47
N SER A 145 -29.22 -4.73 5.43
CA SER A 145 -30.67 -4.52 5.56
C SER A 145 -31.05 -3.12 6.06
N ARG A 146 -30.20 -2.47 6.87
CA ARG A 146 -30.43 -1.09 7.34
C ARG A 146 -30.09 -0.03 6.30
N LEU A 147 -29.10 -0.28 5.44
CA LEU A 147 -28.59 0.68 4.46
C LEU A 147 -29.68 1.28 3.54
N PRO A 148 -30.63 0.50 2.98
CA PRO A 148 -31.73 1.04 2.16
C PRO A 148 -32.63 2.03 2.90
N SER A 149 -32.80 1.88 4.22
CA SER A 149 -33.60 2.81 5.03
C SER A 149 -32.95 4.20 5.07
N PHE A 150 -31.62 4.25 5.20
CA PHE A 150 -30.86 5.50 5.12
C PHE A 150 -30.94 6.11 3.71
N GLY A 151 -30.83 5.29 2.66
CA GLY A 151 -31.03 5.74 1.28
C GLY A 151 -32.41 6.39 1.07
N LYS A 152 -33.48 5.75 1.56
CA LYS A 152 -34.84 6.32 1.52
C LYS A 152 -34.95 7.64 2.29
N LYS A 153 -34.30 7.77 3.45
CA LYS A 153 -34.28 9.04 4.23
C LYS A 153 -33.52 10.13 3.48
N MET A 154 -32.35 9.82 2.91
CA MET A 154 -31.59 10.77 2.08
C MET A 154 -32.43 11.30 0.92
N LEU A 155 -33.09 10.40 0.16
CA LEU A 155 -33.95 10.81 -0.94
C LEU A 155 -35.10 11.74 -0.50
N LYS A 156 -35.68 11.50 0.69
CA LYS A 156 -36.70 12.40 1.26
C LYS A 156 -36.13 13.79 1.55
N TYR A 157 -34.95 13.87 2.17
CA TYR A 157 -34.30 15.16 2.45
C TYR A 157 -33.88 15.88 1.18
N GLU A 158 -33.36 15.16 0.19
CA GLU A 158 -32.98 15.73 -1.11
C GLU A 158 -34.20 16.32 -1.83
N ASN A 159 -35.31 15.58 -1.88
CA ASN A 159 -36.57 16.07 -2.46
C ASN A 159 -37.08 17.31 -1.71
N TYR A 160 -37.03 17.30 -0.37
CA TYR A 160 -37.43 18.46 0.43
C TYR A 160 -36.56 19.69 0.14
N ILE A 161 -35.23 19.53 0.11
CA ILE A 161 -34.30 20.63 -0.21
C ILE A 161 -34.58 21.17 -1.61
N LYS A 162 -34.80 20.29 -2.59
CA LYS A 162 -35.13 20.67 -3.97
C LYS A 162 -36.42 21.48 -4.02
N GLU A 163 -37.46 21.07 -3.29
CA GLU A 163 -38.72 21.79 -3.22
C GLU A 163 -38.55 23.17 -2.58
N GLN A 164 -37.81 23.27 -1.47
CA GLN A 164 -37.52 24.55 -0.82
C GLN A 164 -36.72 25.50 -1.72
N LYS A 165 -35.72 24.97 -2.43
CA LYS A 165 -34.95 25.74 -3.40
C LYS A 165 -35.87 26.30 -4.50
N ASN A 166 -36.77 25.48 -5.04
CA ASN A 166 -37.74 25.92 -6.04
C ASN A 166 -38.67 27.02 -5.51
N LYS A 167 -39.21 26.86 -4.28
CA LYS A 167 -40.03 27.90 -3.63
C LYS A 167 -39.27 29.21 -3.45
N LEU A 168 -38.03 29.13 -3.00
CA LEU A 168 -37.17 30.30 -2.81
C LEU A 168 -36.88 31.01 -4.14
N THR A 169 -36.56 30.26 -5.20
CA THR A 169 -36.38 30.84 -6.54
C THR A 169 -37.66 31.48 -7.08
N SER A 170 -38.83 30.88 -6.84
CA SER A 170 -40.11 31.50 -7.24
C SER A 170 -40.36 32.81 -6.51
N LYS A 171 -40.08 32.87 -5.21
CA LYS A 171 -40.21 34.10 -4.40
C LYS A 171 -39.20 35.18 -4.82
N GLN A 172 -37.96 34.80 -5.12
CA GLN A 172 -36.98 35.73 -5.68
C GLN A 172 -37.45 36.32 -7.01
N ASN A 173 -37.96 35.48 -7.92
CA ASN A 173 -38.50 35.95 -9.19
C ASN A 173 -39.74 36.86 -9.03
N GLU A 174 -40.61 36.57 -8.05
CA GLU A 174 -41.74 37.44 -7.71
C GLU A 174 -41.26 38.81 -7.19
N LEU A 175 -40.29 38.82 -6.27
CA LEU A 175 -39.69 40.04 -5.74
C LEU A 175 -39.04 40.88 -6.84
N GLU A 176 -38.29 40.24 -7.74
CA GLU A 176 -37.66 40.91 -8.87
C GLU A 176 -38.69 41.56 -9.80
N LYS A 177 -39.80 40.86 -10.11
CA LYS A 177 -40.91 41.42 -10.90
C LYS A 177 -41.52 42.64 -10.21
N ILE A 178 -41.76 42.60 -8.90
CA ILE A 178 -42.32 43.72 -8.15
C ILE A 178 -41.35 44.90 -8.13
N GLN A 179 -40.07 44.66 -7.85
CA GLN A 179 -39.03 45.69 -7.89
C GLN A 179 -38.94 46.35 -9.28
N ASN A 180 -39.02 45.57 -10.35
CA ASN A 180 -39.01 46.10 -11.71
C ASN A 180 -40.24 46.95 -12.01
N LYS A 181 -41.42 46.55 -11.53
CA LYS A 181 -42.65 47.38 -11.65
C LYS A 181 -42.52 48.69 -10.88
N ILE A 182 -42.01 48.66 -9.65
CA ILE A 182 -41.80 49.87 -8.84
C ILE A 182 -40.80 50.80 -9.53
N LYS A 183 -39.66 50.27 -10.00
CA LYS A 183 -38.67 51.05 -10.76
C LYS A 183 -39.29 51.66 -12.02
N HIS A 184 -40.15 50.92 -12.71
CA HIS A 184 -40.84 51.42 -13.89
C HIS A 184 -41.82 52.57 -13.57
N ILE A 185 -42.68 52.39 -12.56
CA ILE A 185 -43.62 53.43 -12.10
C ILE A 185 -42.86 54.66 -11.61
N ALA A 186 -41.82 54.48 -10.79
CA ALA A 186 -41.00 55.59 -10.30
C ALA A 186 -40.37 56.39 -11.45
N ARG A 187 -39.88 55.72 -12.50
CA ARG A 187 -39.36 56.38 -13.71
C ARG A 187 -40.45 57.15 -14.48
N ILE A 188 -41.65 56.59 -14.60
CA ILE A 188 -42.78 57.27 -15.25
C ILE A 188 -43.18 58.50 -14.43
N ASN A 189 -43.40 58.34 -13.13
CA ASN A 189 -43.78 59.43 -12.24
C ASN A 189 -42.72 60.53 -12.25
N MET A 190 -41.44 60.18 -12.21
CA MET A 190 -40.35 61.16 -12.30
C MET A 190 -40.39 61.94 -13.62
N LYS A 191 -40.65 61.27 -14.75
CA LYS A 191 -40.82 61.94 -16.04
C LYS A 191 -42.03 62.88 -16.03
N GLN A 192 -43.17 62.43 -15.54
CA GLN A 192 -44.39 63.25 -15.45
C GLN A 192 -44.19 64.46 -14.54
N LEU A 193 -43.48 64.30 -13.42
CA LEU A 193 -43.14 65.40 -12.51
C LEU A 193 -42.28 66.45 -13.23
N VAL A 194 -41.24 66.03 -13.94
CA VAL A 194 -40.37 66.94 -14.71
C VAL A 194 -41.11 67.57 -15.89
N GLU A 195 -42.02 66.85 -16.55
CA GLU A 195 -42.72 67.34 -17.74
C GLU A 195 -43.84 68.34 -17.39
N TYR A 196 -44.63 68.07 -16.34
CA TYR A 196 -45.85 68.84 -16.07
C TYR A 196 -45.77 69.76 -14.85
N ILE A 197 -44.99 69.43 -13.82
CA ILE A 197 -44.94 70.20 -12.57
C ILE A 197 -43.67 71.04 -12.50
N PHE A 198 -42.54 70.44 -12.87
CA PHE A 198 -41.21 71.03 -12.76
C PHE A 198 -40.49 71.05 -14.11
N PRO A 199 -41.05 71.71 -15.15
CA PRO A 199 -40.39 71.84 -16.43
C PRO A 199 -39.02 72.48 -16.27
N ILE A 200 -37.99 71.75 -16.70
CA ILE A 200 -36.62 72.24 -16.72
C ILE A 200 -36.43 72.95 -18.06
N THR A 201 -36.42 74.27 -18.03
CA THR A 201 -36.16 75.09 -19.22
C THR A 201 -34.73 75.60 -19.18
N ILE A 202 -34.09 75.62 -20.35
CA ILE A 202 -32.78 76.24 -20.49
C ILE A 202 -33.05 77.72 -20.75
N VAL A 203 -32.64 78.56 -19.80
CA VAL A 203 -32.61 80.01 -20.00
C VAL A 203 -31.30 80.28 -20.71
N GLN A 204 -31.36 80.52 -22.02
CA GLN A 204 -30.21 80.98 -22.75
C GLN A 204 -29.79 82.34 -22.18
N PRO A 205 -28.47 82.58 -22.01
CA PRO A 205 -28.02 83.91 -21.65
C PRO A 205 -28.59 84.88 -22.68
N ALA A 206 -29.14 85.99 -22.21
CA ALA A 206 -29.53 87.09 -23.08
C ALA A 206 -28.22 87.63 -23.68
N VAL A 207 -27.74 87.00 -24.75
CA VAL A 207 -26.77 87.60 -25.64
C VAL A 207 -27.49 88.83 -26.17
N SER A 208 -27.21 89.96 -25.53
CA SER A 208 -27.53 91.26 -26.09
C SER A 208 -26.95 91.21 -27.49
N GLN A 209 -27.80 91.22 -28.52
CA GLN A 209 -27.37 91.42 -29.90
C GLN A 209 -26.90 92.87 -30.06
N GLU A 210 -25.89 93.26 -29.27
CA GLU A 210 -25.18 94.54 -29.30
C GLU A 210 -23.66 94.28 -29.25
N GLU A 211 -23.21 93.11 -29.72
CA GLU A 211 -21.78 92.78 -29.93
C GLU A 211 -21.41 92.74 -31.43
N GLU A 212 -22.03 93.59 -32.24
CA GLU A 212 -21.43 94.04 -33.50
C GLU A 212 -21.18 95.55 -33.39
N ASP A 213 -19.90 95.92 -33.31
CA ASP A 213 -19.33 97.23 -33.70
C ASP A 213 -19.39 98.46 -32.77
N LEU A 214 -19.14 98.34 -31.44
CA LEU A 214 -18.78 99.54 -30.64
C LEU A 214 -17.67 99.31 -29.60
N ASP A 215 -16.42 99.38 -30.06
CA ASP A 215 -15.20 99.51 -29.24
C ASP A 215 -15.16 100.91 -28.58
N THR A 216 -15.97 101.10 -27.55
CA THR A 216 -16.13 102.37 -26.82
C THR A 216 -15.70 102.23 -25.36
N THR A 217 -15.17 103.30 -24.77
CA THR A 217 -14.75 103.35 -23.34
C THR A 217 -15.84 102.91 -22.37
N VAL A 218 -17.11 103.04 -22.75
CA VAL A 218 -18.27 102.55 -21.99
C VAL A 218 -18.30 101.03 -21.91
N SER A 219 -17.92 100.31 -22.97
CA SER A 219 -17.82 98.84 -22.97
C SER A 219 -16.71 98.35 -22.04
N ALA A 220 -15.53 98.98 -22.08
CA ALA A 220 -14.41 98.65 -21.20
C ALA A 220 -14.73 98.95 -19.72
N ILE A 221 -15.44 100.04 -19.42
CA ILE A 221 -15.90 100.35 -18.05
C ILE A 221 -16.95 99.31 -17.60
N ALA A 222 -17.86 98.91 -18.50
CA ALA A 222 -18.87 97.90 -18.19
C ALA A 222 -18.24 96.51 -17.96
N GLU A 223 -17.19 96.15 -18.72
CA GLU A 223 -16.43 94.92 -18.51
C GLU A 223 -15.61 94.95 -17.21
N ALA A 224 -14.94 96.07 -16.92
CA ALA A 224 -14.22 96.27 -15.66
C ALA A 224 -15.16 96.24 -14.44
N ALA A 225 -16.40 96.72 -14.58
CA ALA A 225 -17.42 96.64 -13.54
C ALA A 225 -17.95 95.21 -13.32
N ARG A 226 -17.88 94.35 -14.35
CA ARG A 226 -18.30 92.94 -14.29
C ARG A 226 -17.18 91.98 -13.91
N THR A 227 -15.94 92.43 -13.77
CA THR A 227 -14.79 91.59 -13.41
C THR A 227 -14.22 92.01 -12.06
N THR A 228 -13.93 91.05 -11.19
CA THR A 228 -13.29 91.28 -9.89
C THR A 228 -12.04 90.42 -9.77
N TYR A 229 -10.95 91.04 -9.33
CA TYR A 229 -9.69 90.34 -9.13
C TYR A 229 -9.70 89.58 -7.80
N LEU A 230 -9.74 88.26 -7.86
CA LEU A 230 -9.73 87.37 -6.69
C LEU A 230 -8.56 86.41 -6.80
N LYS A 231 -7.66 86.44 -5.79
CA LYS A 231 -6.55 85.48 -5.63
C LYS A 231 -5.65 85.25 -6.87
N GLY A 232 -5.38 86.29 -7.65
CA GLY A 232 -4.47 86.19 -8.81
C GLY A 232 -5.16 86.08 -10.15
N GLU A 233 -6.49 85.97 -10.19
CA GLU A 233 -7.26 85.82 -11.42
C GLU A 233 -8.38 86.87 -11.50
N TRP A 234 -8.62 87.39 -12.71
CA TRP A 234 -9.79 88.19 -13.01
C TRP A 234 -10.99 87.26 -13.21
N ILE A 235 -12.02 87.39 -12.37
CA ILE A 235 -13.21 86.55 -12.40
C ILE A 235 -14.42 87.42 -12.73
N TYR A 236 -15.24 87.02 -13.70
CA TYR A 236 -16.51 87.70 -13.98
C TYR A 236 -17.48 87.46 -12.81
N THR A 237 -18.00 88.55 -12.21
CA THR A 237 -18.97 88.48 -11.11
C THR A 237 -20.40 88.30 -11.59
N ASP A 238 -20.64 88.59 -12.86
CA ASP A 238 -21.96 88.45 -13.47
C ASP A 238 -22.09 87.07 -14.13
N THR A 239 -22.97 86.23 -13.60
CA THR A 239 -23.32 84.91 -14.17
C THR A 239 -24.34 85.01 -15.30
N SER A 240 -24.64 86.23 -15.78
CA SER A 240 -25.60 86.50 -16.85
C SER A 240 -25.22 85.90 -18.21
N SER A 241 -23.92 85.66 -18.46
CA SER A 241 -23.42 85.04 -19.70
C SER A 241 -23.37 83.51 -19.63
N GLU A 242 -23.60 82.90 -18.46
CA GLU A 242 -23.61 81.45 -18.31
C GLU A 242 -24.97 80.87 -18.67
N VAL A 243 -24.99 79.66 -19.22
CA VAL A 243 -26.23 78.90 -19.43
C VAL A 243 -26.88 78.64 -18.08
N GLN A 244 -28.12 79.08 -17.89
CA GLN A 244 -28.87 78.86 -16.65
C GLN A 244 -30.00 77.86 -16.88
N TYR A 245 -30.29 77.05 -15.86
CA TYR A 245 -31.42 76.11 -15.87
C TYR A 245 -32.52 76.64 -14.96
N CYS A 246 -33.73 76.82 -15.47
CA CYS A 246 -34.87 77.22 -14.68
C CYS A 246 -35.73 76.00 -14.36
N ILE A 247 -36.11 75.86 -13.09
CA ILE A 247 -37.13 74.90 -12.66
C ILE A 247 -38.33 75.72 -12.20
N VAL A 248 -39.32 75.91 -13.07
CA VAL A 248 -40.50 76.78 -12.88
C VAL A 248 -40.18 78.28 -12.75
N ALA A 249 -39.45 78.69 -11.70
CA ALA A 249 -39.14 80.08 -11.39
C ALA A 249 -37.69 80.31 -10.93
N PRO A 250 -37.11 79.55 -9.96
CA PRO A 250 -35.70 79.70 -9.62
C PRO A 250 -34.78 79.24 -10.76
N THR A 251 -33.76 80.05 -11.06
CA THR A 251 -32.66 79.70 -11.98
C THR A 251 -31.47 79.15 -11.20
N LEU A 252 -30.86 78.12 -11.78
CA LEU A 252 -29.66 77.48 -11.28
C LEU A 252 -28.53 77.69 -12.30
N PRO A 253 -27.30 78.01 -11.84
CA PRO A 253 -26.17 78.19 -12.73
C PRO A 253 -25.78 76.86 -13.40
N GLY A 254 -25.45 76.91 -14.69
CA GLY A 254 -24.99 75.76 -15.48
C GLY A 254 -23.53 75.39 -15.28
N SER A 255 -22.75 76.24 -14.58
CA SER A 255 -21.34 76.00 -14.21
C SER A 255 -21.12 74.83 -13.25
N ARG A 256 -22.21 74.20 -12.78
CA ARG A 256 -22.22 73.05 -11.84
C ARG A 256 -21.65 73.37 -10.46
N ASP A 257 -21.29 74.63 -10.18
CA ASP A 257 -20.96 75.08 -8.84
C ASP A 257 -22.22 75.47 -8.07
N TYR A 258 -22.79 74.50 -7.36
CA TYR A 258 -23.95 74.70 -6.48
C TYR A 258 -23.54 74.96 -5.03
N SER A 259 -22.28 75.34 -4.76
CA SER A 259 -21.77 75.53 -3.40
C SER A 259 -22.62 76.51 -2.59
N GLN A 260 -23.02 77.65 -3.17
CA GLN A 260 -23.89 78.63 -2.50
C GLN A 260 -25.26 78.05 -2.10
N TYR A 261 -25.87 77.25 -2.97
CA TYR A 261 -27.11 76.54 -2.64
C TYR A 261 -26.90 75.52 -1.52
N ASN A 262 -25.80 74.76 -1.56
CA ASN A 262 -25.44 73.82 -0.49
C ASN A 262 -25.20 74.54 0.86
N TYR A 263 -24.61 75.74 0.84
CA TYR A 263 -24.47 76.57 2.04
C TYR A 263 -25.83 77.06 2.54
N TRP A 264 -26.71 77.53 1.66
CA TRP A 264 -28.07 77.95 2.03
C TRP A 264 -28.90 76.79 2.61
N VAL A 265 -28.90 75.62 1.95
CA VAL A 265 -29.59 74.43 2.45
C VAL A 265 -29.05 74.03 3.82
N LYS A 266 -27.72 74.03 4.02
CA LYS A 266 -27.11 73.76 5.33
C LYS A 266 -27.51 74.77 6.40
N ALA A 267 -27.61 76.06 6.05
CA ALA A 267 -28.00 77.12 6.97
C ALA A 267 -29.51 77.12 7.31
N ASN A 268 -30.35 76.57 6.42
CA ASN A 268 -31.81 76.62 6.51
C ASN A 268 -32.46 75.24 6.70
N ARG A 269 -31.72 74.24 7.19
CA ARG A 269 -32.28 72.93 7.58
C ARG A 269 -33.11 73.04 8.87
N ASP A 270 -34.32 73.57 8.74
CA ASP A 270 -35.31 73.48 9.82
C ASP A 270 -36.10 72.17 9.69
N GLY A 271 -35.70 71.14 10.44
CA GLY A 271 -36.61 70.07 10.85
C GLY A 271 -36.64 68.75 10.07
N ALA A 272 -35.49 68.15 9.72
CA ALA A 272 -35.43 66.72 9.43
C ALA A 272 -34.29 66.07 10.22
N ALA A 273 -34.67 65.21 11.16
CA ALA A 273 -33.81 64.56 12.13
C ALA A 273 -32.54 63.94 11.52
N ASP A 274 -31.40 64.26 12.12
CA ASP A 274 -30.14 63.56 11.97
C ASP A 274 -30.27 62.13 12.52
N THR A 275 -30.70 61.18 11.70
CA THR A 275 -30.45 59.75 11.91
C THR A 275 -30.17 59.03 10.59
N TYR A 276 -29.27 59.59 9.79
CA TYR A 276 -28.47 58.82 8.86
C TYR A 276 -27.21 59.61 8.55
N GLU A 277 -26.06 59.10 8.99
CA GLU A 277 -24.78 59.40 8.36
C GLU A 277 -24.94 59.16 6.85
N GLN A 278 -25.21 60.22 6.10
CA GLN A 278 -25.12 60.21 4.66
C GLN A 278 -23.64 60.18 4.32
N ALA A 279 -23.11 58.96 4.26
CA ALA A 279 -22.01 58.62 3.39
C ALA A 279 -22.27 59.34 2.05
N ALA A 280 -21.32 60.18 1.67
CA ALA A 280 -21.35 60.92 0.43
C ALA A 280 -21.77 59.97 -0.71
N TYR A 281 -22.97 60.16 -1.24
CA TYR A 281 -23.36 59.61 -2.52
C TYR A 281 -22.55 60.36 -3.59
N SER A 282 -21.25 60.06 -3.63
CA SER A 282 -20.51 60.09 -4.88
C SER A 282 -21.28 59.17 -5.82
N ILE A 283 -21.76 59.72 -6.93
CA ILE A 283 -22.27 58.94 -8.06
C ILE A 283 -21.05 58.23 -8.65
N SER A 284 -20.59 57.19 -7.97
CA SER A 284 -19.61 56.25 -8.46
C SER A 284 -20.37 55.27 -9.33
N VAL A 285 -20.24 55.44 -10.64
CA VAL A 285 -20.72 54.47 -11.64
C VAL A 285 -20.01 53.14 -11.37
N LEU A 286 -20.69 52.20 -10.71
CA LEU A 286 -20.21 50.83 -10.57
C LEU A 286 -20.23 50.17 -11.96
N SER A 287 -19.07 50.09 -12.59
CA SER A 287 -18.80 49.15 -13.68
C SER A 287 -18.89 47.71 -13.16
N PRO A 288 -19.67 46.82 -13.79
CA PRO A 288 -19.71 45.42 -13.41
C PRO A 288 -18.44 44.71 -13.90
N THR A 289 -17.59 44.28 -12.96
CA THR A 289 -16.49 43.34 -13.25
C THR A 289 -17.05 41.94 -13.50
N PRO A 290 -16.69 41.25 -14.60
CA PRO A 290 -17.05 39.86 -14.81
C PRO A 290 -16.28 38.95 -13.84
N ARG A 291 -17.01 38.08 -13.12
CA ARG A 291 -16.43 36.96 -12.37
C ARG A 291 -15.92 35.93 -13.38
N ASN A 292 -14.60 35.80 -13.47
CA ASN A 292 -13.98 34.64 -14.10
C ASN A 292 -14.24 33.40 -13.23
N CYS A 293 -15.13 32.52 -13.69
CA CYS A 293 -15.16 31.14 -13.26
C CYS A 293 -13.99 30.42 -13.94
N VAL A 294 -13.00 29.99 -13.16
CA VAL A 294 -11.99 29.03 -13.60
C VAL A 294 -12.53 27.64 -13.33
N ALA A 295 -12.51 26.80 -14.37
CA ALA A 295 -12.79 25.37 -14.32
C ALA A 295 -11.62 24.59 -13.74
#